data_AF-X0UB06-F1
#
_entry.id   AF-X0UB06-F1
#
_cell.length_a   1.000
_cell.length_b   1.000
_cell.length_c   1.000
_cell.angle_alpha   90.00
_cell.angle_beta   90.00
_cell.angle_gamma   90.00
#
_symmetry.space_group_name_H-M   'P 1'
#
loop_
_entity.id
_entity.type
_entity.pdbx_description
1 polymer ?
#
loop_
_entity_poly.entity_id
_entity_poly.type
_entity_poly.pdbx_seq_one_letter_code
_entity_poly.pdbx_strand_id
1 'polypeptide(L)'
;DGRIASVYEDVNKGIEELKSLFQREIYKILEEDIMTNVLNQLDLSEKTMTEFWERSKAASMLSFKDVWFVRSVEGMKAQINESLTRIKAKIHIITPKLDDIDLVALSKVKKYVNVRISANFDTNNPNDQVKLAEIVNYPNFNIRLYTRENLYSVNRDFEEVVICVASQNEFGRIEIAGMGSVLDEHVKLFAPILEDVWIQSKKISDSEIMHSIESSQVSAGIKQPIPQPTYESSQTPSILNELEMQNKPPLTSVKNDVVNTVEEKL
;
A
#
# COMPACT_ATOMS: atom_id res chain seq x y z
N ASP A 1 73.95 71.74 -37.84
CA ASP A 1 72.98 71.37 -36.81
C ASP A 1 71.51 71.26 -37.22
N GLY A 2 70.98 71.99 -38.20
CA GLY A 2 69.52 71.94 -38.48
C GLY A 2 68.94 70.64 -39.09
N ARG A 3 69.76 69.81 -39.75
CA ARG A 3 69.29 68.57 -40.41
C ARG A 3 69.16 67.37 -39.47
N ILE A 4 69.89 67.37 -38.35
CA ILE A 4 69.86 66.27 -37.38
C ILE A 4 68.62 66.42 -36.47
N ALA A 5 68.22 67.66 -36.17
CA ALA A 5 67.01 67.95 -35.41
C ALA A 5 65.72 67.54 -36.15
N SER A 6 65.62 67.78 -37.48
CA SER A 6 64.42 67.38 -38.24
C SER A 6 64.29 65.86 -38.37
N VAL A 7 65.40 65.13 -38.54
CA VAL A 7 65.38 63.66 -38.60
C VAL A 7 64.97 63.09 -37.25
N TYR A 8 65.36 63.72 -36.14
CA TYR A 8 64.95 63.30 -34.80
C TYR A 8 63.46 63.56 -34.54
N GLU A 9 62.93 64.68 -35.05
CA GLU A 9 61.51 65.02 -34.98
C GLU A 9 60.66 64.07 -35.83
N ASP A 10 61.11 63.72 -37.05
CA ASP A 10 60.44 62.76 -37.92
C ASP A 10 60.43 61.34 -37.32
N VAL A 11 61.53 60.93 -36.67
CA VAL A 11 61.61 59.64 -35.97
C VAL A 11 60.68 59.62 -34.75
N ASN A 12 60.66 60.69 -33.95
CA ASN A 12 59.74 60.77 -32.82
C ASN A 12 58.28 60.79 -33.26
N LYS A 13 57.95 61.49 -34.36
CA LYS A 13 56.61 61.49 -34.94
C LYS A 13 56.21 60.10 -35.43
N GLY A 14 57.12 59.39 -36.11
CA GLY A 14 56.89 58.00 -36.53
C GLY A 14 56.68 57.04 -35.34
N ILE A 15 57.41 57.24 -34.23
CA ILE A 15 57.23 56.48 -32.99
C ILE A 15 55.86 56.79 -32.36
N GLU A 16 55.44 58.05 -32.33
CA GLU A 16 54.15 58.44 -31.75
C GLU A 16 52.98 57.92 -32.60
N GLU A 17 53.11 57.95 -33.93
CA GLU A 17 52.16 57.35 -34.86
C GLU A 17 52.08 55.83 -34.68
N LEU A 18 53.22 55.14 -34.57
CA LEU A 18 53.27 53.70 -34.31
C LEU A 18 52.62 53.34 -32.97
N LYS A 19 52.93 54.10 -31.91
CA LYS A 19 52.33 53.94 -30.59
C LYS A 19 50.81 54.15 -30.63
N SER A 20 50.34 55.15 -31.38
CA SER A 20 48.90 55.40 -31.55
C SER A 20 48.20 54.27 -32.32
N LEU A 21 48.85 53.70 -33.33
CA LEU A 21 48.35 52.55 -34.08
C LEU A 21 48.29 51.29 -33.22
N PHE A 22 49.35 50.99 -32.47
CA PHE A 22 49.36 49.87 -31.54
C PHE A 22 48.33 50.02 -30.43
N GLN A 23 48.18 51.20 -29.85
CA GLN A 23 47.16 51.45 -28.84
C GLN A 23 45.76 51.22 -29.41
N ARG A 24 45.47 51.77 -30.59
CA ARG A 24 44.16 51.60 -31.22
C ARG A 24 43.86 50.13 -31.54
N GLU A 25 44.84 49.40 -32.07
CA GLU A 25 44.66 47.99 -32.41
C GLU A 25 44.49 47.11 -31.16
N ILE A 26 45.27 47.37 -30.10
CA ILE A 26 45.14 46.66 -28.82
C ILE A 26 43.77 46.93 -28.19
N TYR A 27 43.32 48.19 -28.17
CA TYR A 27 41.99 48.52 -27.67
C TYR A 27 40.89 47.82 -28.46
N LYS A 28 40.99 47.82 -29.79
CA LYS A 28 40.03 47.15 -30.66
C LYS A 28 39.97 45.64 -30.38
N ILE A 29 41.12 44.96 -30.28
CA ILE A 29 41.19 43.53 -29.99
C ILE A 29 40.65 43.21 -28.58
N LEU A 30 40.99 44.02 -27.58
CA LEU A 30 40.55 43.80 -26.21
C LEU A 30 39.03 44.00 -26.07
N GLU A 31 38.50 45.08 -26.63
CA GLU A 31 37.10 45.47 -26.47
C GLU A 31 36.18 44.65 -27.39
N GLU A 32 36.48 44.60 -28.69
CA GLU A 32 35.59 43.97 -29.66
C GLU A 32 35.69 42.45 -29.63
N ASP A 33 36.91 41.89 -29.57
CA ASP A 33 37.12 40.45 -29.72
C ASP A 33 37.10 39.72 -28.37
N ILE A 34 37.93 40.12 -27.42
CA ILE A 34 38.13 39.33 -26.20
C ILE A 34 36.97 39.52 -25.23
N MET A 35 36.61 40.76 -24.90
CA MET A 35 35.56 41.03 -23.91
C MET A 35 34.19 40.56 -24.41
N THR A 36 33.84 40.83 -25.67
CA THR A 36 32.58 40.36 -26.26
C THR A 36 32.49 38.84 -26.29
N ASN A 37 33.58 38.14 -26.63
CA ASN A 37 33.60 36.68 -26.66
C ASN A 37 33.48 36.08 -25.25
N VAL A 38 34.17 36.66 -24.25
CA VAL A 38 34.03 36.25 -22.85
C VAL A 38 32.60 36.45 -22.34
N LEU A 39 31.97 37.59 -22.66
CA LEU A 39 30.58 37.86 -22.29
C LEU A 39 29.61 36.88 -22.95
N ASN A 40 29.79 36.58 -24.23
CA ASN A 40 28.99 35.59 -24.94
C ASN A 40 29.15 34.18 -24.37
N GLN A 41 30.38 33.81 -23.98
CA GLN A 41 30.66 32.52 -23.36
C GLN A 41 30.03 32.42 -21.95
N LEU A 42 30.04 33.51 -21.18
CA LEU A 42 29.38 33.57 -19.87
C LEU A 42 27.85 33.46 -19.99
N ASP A 43 27.24 34.18 -20.93
CA ASP A 43 25.79 34.11 -21.19
C ASP A 43 25.38 32.70 -21.66
N LEU A 44 26.18 32.07 -22.53
CA LEU A 44 25.96 30.69 -22.95
C LEU A 44 26.06 29.71 -21.78
N SER A 45 27.03 29.89 -20.89
CA SER A 45 27.21 29.09 -19.69
C SER A 45 26.03 29.25 -18.72
N GLU A 46 25.58 30.48 -18.50
CA GLU A 46 24.43 30.78 -17.64
C GLU A 46 23.14 30.14 -18.17
N LYS A 47 22.87 30.28 -19.48
CA LYS A 47 21.72 29.63 -20.14
C LYS A 47 21.77 28.12 -20.01
N THR A 48 22.94 27.53 -20.27
CA THR A 48 23.14 26.07 -20.17
C THR A 48 22.92 25.60 -18.73
N MET A 49 23.45 26.31 -17.74
CA MET A 49 23.28 25.95 -16.34
C MET A 49 21.83 26.11 -15.86
N THR A 50 21.12 27.11 -16.37
CA THR A 50 19.69 27.30 -16.12
C THR A 50 18.87 26.17 -16.72
N GLU A 51 19.16 25.75 -17.96
CA GLU A 51 18.50 24.60 -18.58
C GLU A 51 18.79 23.30 -17.83
N PHE A 52 20.03 23.09 -17.37
CA PHE A 52 20.36 21.96 -16.51
C PHE A 52 19.59 22.01 -15.19
N TRP A 53 19.51 23.17 -14.55
CA TRP A 53 18.76 23.36 -13.32
C TRP A 53 17.27 23.05 -13.48
N GLU A 54 16.63 23.58 -14.53
CA GLU A 54 15.22 23.33 -14.80
C GLU A 54 14.95 21.86 -15.15
N ARG A 55 15.84 21.21 -15.92
CA ARG A 55 15.75 19.76 -16.18
C ARG A 55 15.92 18.93 -14.91
N SER A 56 16.88 19.27 -14.05
CA SER A 56 17.10 18.58 -12.77
C SER A 56 15.91 18.76 -11.83
N LYS A 57 15.32 19.95 -11.78
CA LYS A 57 14.14 20.25 -10.96
C LYS A 57 12.90 19.49 -11.47
N ALA A 58 12.70 19.44 -12.78
CA ALA A 58 11.61 18.66 -13.39
C ALA A 58 11.76 17.16 -13.14
N ALA A 59 12.98 16.60 -13.25
CA ALA A 59 13.26 15.22 -12.90
C ALA A 59 13.06 14.93 -11.39
N SER A 60 13.41 15.89 -10.52
CA SER A 60 13.22 15.75 -9.07
C SER A 60 11.76 15.93 -8.63
N MET A 61 10.93 16.68 -9.38
CA MET A 61 9.50 16.86 -9.08
C MET A 61 8.63 15.66 -9.47
N LEU A 62 9.20 14.59 -10.04
CA LEU A 62 8.45 13.40 -10.47
C LEU A 62 7.87 12.56 -9.30
N SER A 63 8.33 12.67 -8.05
CA SER A 63 8.22 11.51 -7.13
C SER A 63 7.50 11.72 -5.79
N PHE A 64 6.36 12.43 -5.75
CA PHE A 64 5.47 12.42 -4.56
C PHE A 64 4.01 12.04 -4.86
N LYS A 65 3.58 11.98 -6.13
CA LYS A 65 2.27 11.42 -6.49
C LYS A 65 2.28 9.90 -6.53
N ASP A 66 3.46 9.31 -6.67
CA ASP A 66 3.63 7.87 -6.90
C ASP A 66 3.87 7.08 -5.63
N VAL A 67 3.90 7.75 -4.47
CA VAL A 67 4.09 7.15 -3.14
C VAL A 67 3.06 7.71 -2.16
N TRP A 68 2.41 6.85 -1.39
CA TRP A 68 1.46 7.23 -0.33
C TRP A 68 1.68 6.39 0.92
N PHE A 69 1.18 6.85 2.06
CA PHE A 69 1.36 6.18 3.36
C PHE A 69 0.05 5.58 3.86
N VAL A 70 0.14 4.39 4.44
CA VAL A 70 -0.98 3.68 5.06
C VAL A 70 -0.67 3.54 6.55
N ARG A 71 -1.61 4.00 7.40
CA ARG A 71 -1.42 4.05 8.87
C ARG A 71 -2.49 3.31 9.67
N SER A 72 -3.47 2.70 9.00
CA SER A 72 -4.58 2.00 9.65
C SER A 72 -4.91 0.70 8.93
N VAL A 73 -5.34 -0.30 9.70
CA VAL A 73 -5.73 -1.62 9.18
C VAL A 73 -6.86 -1.49 8.16
N GLU A 74 -7.81 -0.60 8.41
CA GLU A 74 -8.91 -0.28 7.50
C GLU A 74 -8.40 0.33 6.19
N GLY A 75 -7.39 1.19 6.26
CA GLY A 75 -6.74 1.75 5.07
C GLY A 75 -6.08 0.67 4.22
N MET A 76 -5.44 -0.30 4.86
CA MET A 76 -4.85 -1.44 4.16
C MET A 76 -5.90 -2.34 3.51
N LYS A 77 -7.03 -2.60 4.20
CA LYS A 77 -8.17 -3.36 3.63
C LYS A 77 -8.75 -2.66 2.41
N ALA A 78 -8.93 -1.33 2.50
CA ALA A 78 -9.37 -0.53 1.37
C ALA A 78 -8.40 -0.64 0.19
N GLN A 79 -7.09 -0.56 0.45
CA GLN A 79 -6.06 -0.69 -0.58
C GLN A 79 -6.04 -2.06 -1.24
N ILE A 80 -6.24 -3.14 -0.48
CA ILE A 80 -6.38 -4.51 -1.01
C ILE A 80 -7.58 -4.56 -1.96
N ASN A 81 -8.74 -4.07 -1.50
CA ASN A 81 -9.97 -4.08 -2.29
C ASN A 81 -9.83 -3.25 -3.57
N GLU A 82 -9.20 -2.09 -3.48
CA GLU A 82 -8.91 -1.22 -4.61
C GLU A 82 -7.98 -1.92 -5.62
N SER A 83 -6.93 -2.58 -5.13
CA SER A 83 -5.99 -3.37 -5.95
C SER A 83 -6.68 -4.53 -6.66
N LEU A 84 -7.61 -5.21 -5.98
CA LEU A 84 -8.42 -6.31 -6.55
C LEU A 84 -9.32 -5.85 -7.70
N THR A 85 -9.84 -4.61 -7.66
CA THR A 85 -10.68 -4.10 -8.75
C THR A 85 -9.90 -3.77 -10.02
N ARG A 86 -8.64 -3.33 -9.89
CA ARG A 86 -7.78 -2.88 -11.00
C ARG A 86 -6.87 -3.96 -11.59
N ILE A 87 -6.94 -5.16 -11.05
CA ILE A 87 -6.04 -6.25 -11.40
C ILE A 87 -6.20 -6.71 -12.85
N LYS A 88 -5.06 -6.97 -13.52
CA LYS A 88 -5.02 -7.46 -14.89
C LYS A 88 -4.62 -8.93 -14.96
N ALA A 89 -3.58 -9.36 -14.25
CA ALA A 89 -3.00 -10.70 -14.44
C ALA A 89 -2.73 -11.45 -13.14
N LYS A 90 -2.07 -10.82 -12.16
CA LYS A 90 -1.70 -11.48 -10.91
C LYS A 90 -1.67 -10.54 -9.73
N ILE A 91 -1.96 -11.09 -8.57
CA ILE A 91 -1.79 -10.39 -7.28
C ILE A 91 -1.26 -11.34 -6.24
N HIS A 92 -0.38 -10.80 -5.41
CA HIS A 92 0.08 -11.45 -4.21
C HIS A 92 -0.33 -10.60 -3.01
N ILE A 93 -1.17 -11.19 -2.17
CA ILE A 93 -1.71 -10.59 -0.96
C ILE A 93 -1.05 -11.28 0.23
N ILE A 94 -0.54 -10.48 1.16
CA ILE A 94 0.01 -10.94 2.43
C ILE A 94 -0.77 -10.23 3.53
N THR A 95 -1.37 -10.99 4.43
CA THR A 95 -2.14 -10.46 5.56
C THR A 95 -1.79 -11.24 6.81
N PRO A 96 -1.64 -10.60 7.98
CA PRO A 96 -1.41 -11.31 9.24
C PRO A 96 -2.51 -12.31 9.54
N LYS A 97 -3.78 -11.95 9.35
CA LYS A 97 -4.93 -12.82 9.60
C LYS A 97 -5.75 -12.98 8.33
N LEU A 98 -6.27 -14.19 8.11
CA LEU A 98 -7.23 -14.46 7.03
C LEU A 98 -8.52 -13.61 7.18
N ASP A 99 -8.80 -13.18 8.41
CA ASP A 99 -9.96 -12.36 8.70
C ASP A 99 -9.98 -10.99 8.02
N ASP A 100 -8.81 -10.48 7.65
CA ASP A 100 -8.69 -9.16 7.05
C ASP A 100 -9.03 -9.10 5.57
N ILE A 101 -9.25 -10.25 4.93
CA ILE A 101 -9.56 -10.35 3.51
C ILE A 101 -11.08 -10.39 3.30
N ASP A 102 -11.56 -9.53 2.39
CA ASP A 102 -12.97 -9.50 1.98
C ASP A 102 -13.23 -10.53 0.87
N LEU A 103 -13.95 -11.59 1.21
CA LEU A 103 -14.38 -12.65 0.28
C LEU A 103 -15.25 -12.11 -0.85
N VAL A 104 -16.07 -11.09 -0.58
CA VAL A 104 -16.95 -10.49 -1.59
C VAL A 104 -16.11 -9.81 -2.67
N ALA A 105 -15.01 -9.16 -2.29
CA ALA A 105 -14.07 -8.58 -3.24
C ALA A 105 -13.34 -9.66 -4.06
N LEU A 106 -12.95 -10.78 -3.43
CA LEU A 106 -12.31 -11.90 -4.11
C LEU A 106 -13.22 -12.58 -5.14
N SER A 107 -14.51 -12.77 -4.83
CA SER A 107 -15.46 -13.40 -5.75
C SER A 107 -15.67 -12.64 -7.06
N LYS A 108 -15.41 -11.32 -7.06
CA LYS A 108 -15.52 -10.43 -8.24
C LYS A 108 -14.30 -10.50 -9.16
N VAL A 109 -13.21 -11.12 -8.70
CA VAL A 109 -11.98 -11.24 -9.49
C VAL A 109 -12.22 -12.14 -10.70
N LYS A 110 -11.64 -11.75 -11.84
CA LYS A 110 -11.78 -12.49 -13.08
C LYS A 110 -11.05 -13.84 -12.98
N LYS A 111 -11.68 -14.91 -13.51
CA LYS A 111 -11.17 -16.30 -13.39
C LYS A 111 -9.75 -16.53 -13.94
N TYR A 112 -9.29 -15.69 -14.87
CA TYR A 112 -7.96 -15.82 -15.48
C TYR A 112 -6.84 -15.18 -14.65
N VAL A 113 -7.17 -14.48 -13.57
CA VAL A 113 -6.22 -13.79 -12.71
C VAL A 113 -5.67 -14.74 -11.66
N ASN A 114 -4.35 -14.80 -11.52
CA ASN A 114 -3.70 -15.62 -10.51
C ASN A 114 -3.67 -14.88 -9.16
N VAL A 115 -4.34 -15.43 -8.16
CA VAL A 115 -4.39 -14.84 -6.82
C VAL A 115 -3.56 -15.70 -5.88
N ARG A 116 -2.54 -15.09 -5.25
CA ARG A 116 -1.72 -15.70 -4.21
C ARG A 116 -2.02 -15.04 -2.88
N ILE A 117 -2.34 -15.82 -1.86
CA ILE A 117 -2.67 -15.34 -0.53
C ILE A 117 -1.74 -16.01 0.48
N SER A 118 -0.97 -15.21 1.21
CA SER A 118 -0.19 -15.63 2.37
C SER A 118 -0.85 -15.07 3.62
N ALA A 119 -1.42 -15.94 4.46
CA ALA A 119 -2.07 -15.51 5.69
C ALA A 119 -1.88 -16.51 6.82
N ASN A 120 -2.00 -16.03 8.06
CA ASN A 120 -2.18 -16.93 9.20
C ASN A 120 -3.67 -17.27 9.36
N PHE A 121 -3.96 -18.54 9.57
CA PHE A 121 -5.30 -19.04 9.84
C PHE A 121 -5.21 -20.30 10.70
N ASP A 122 -6.22 -20.50 11.55
CA ASP A 122 -6.33 -21.71 12.37
C ASP A 122 -7.42 -22.61 11.79
N THR A 123 -7.07 -23.83 11.46
CA THR A 123 -8.03 -24.78 10.92
C THR A 123 -9.03 -25.30 11.94
N ASN A 124 -8.87 -24.99 13.22
CA ASN A 124 -9.87 -25.27 14.26
C ASN A 124 -10.92 -24.16 14.38
N ASN A 125 -10.67 -22.99 13.78
CA ASN A 125 -11.58 -21.86 13.87
C ASN A 125 -12.70 -21.97 12.81
N PRO A 126 -13.98 -21.99 13.21
CA PRO A 126 -15.09 -22.13 12.25
C PRO A 126 -15.17 -20.97 11.24
N ASN A 127 -14.75 -19.75 11.61
CA ASN A 127 -14.79 -18.61 10.69
C ASN A 127 -13.75 -18.75 9.58
N ASP A 128 -12.54 -19.20 9.93
CA ASP A 128 -11.47 -19.44 8.97
C ASP A 128 -11.81 -20.61 8.05
N GLN A 129 -12.44 -21.67 8.57
CA GLN A 129 -12.90 -22.81 7.76
C GLN A 129 -13.86 -22.39 6.64
N VAL A 130 -14.83 -21.52 6.93
CA VAL A 130 -15.77 -21.02 5.91
C VAL A 130 -15.02 -20.26 4.81
N LYS A 131 -14.08 -19.39 5.19
CA LYS A 131 -13.26 -18.62 4.24
C LYS A 131 -12.37 -19.52 3.39
N LEU A 132 -11.74 -20.51 4.01
CA LEU A 132 -10.88 -21.47 3.31
C LEU A 132 -11.69 -22.32 2.32
N ALA A 133 -12.87 -22.81 2.72
CA ALA A 133 -13.74 -23.56 1.82
C ALA A 133 -14.15 -22.74 0.60
N GLU A 134 -14.45 -21.45 0.78
CA GLU A 134 -14.78 -20.56 -0.33
C GLU A 134 -13.58 -20.33 -1.26
N ILE A 135 -12.39 -20.11 -0.72
CA ILE A 135 -11.16 -19.90 -1.50
C ILE A 135 -10.80 -21.15 -2.32
N VAL A 136 -10.94 -22.35 -1.74
CA VAL A 136 -10.63 -23.62 -2.42
C VAL A 136 -11.56 -23.90 -3.61
N ASN A 137 -12.79 -23.35 -3.61
CA ASN A 137 -13.69 -23.49 -4.76
C ASN A 137 -13.16 -22.81 -6.03
N TYR A 138 -12.21 -21.88 -5.89
CA TYR A 138 -11.64 -21.14 -7.02
C TYR A 138 -10.26 -21.69 -7.40
N PRO A 139 -10.10 -22.31 -8.59
CA PRO A 139 -8.83 -22.95 -8.97
C PRO A 139 -7.70 -21.94 -9.26
N ASN A 140 -8.02 -20.66 -9.45
CA ASN A 140 -7.06 -19.60 -9.69
C ASN A 140 -6.48 -19.00 -8.40
N PHE A 141 -6.96 -19.44 -7.23
CA PHE A 141 -6.51 -18.97 -5.93
C PHE A 141 -5.54 -19.98 -5.33
N ASN A 142 -4.46 -19.48 -4.77
CA ASN A 142 -3.47 -20.27 -4.06
C ASN A 142 -3.29 -19.65 -2.69
N ILE A 143 -3.63 -20.40 -1.65
CA ILE A 143 -3.42 -19.98 -0.27
C ILE A 143 -2.24 -20.73 0.35
N ARG A 144 -1.43 -20.02 1.14
CA ARG A 144 -0.35 -20.60 1.93
C ARG A 144 -0.38 -20.05 3.35
N LEU A 145 -0.03 -20.92 4.30
CA LEU A 145 0.05 -20.56 5.71
C LEU A 145 1.34 -19.78 5.96
N TYR A 146 1.18 -18.53 6.38
CA TYR A 146 2.27 -17.67 6.84
C TYR A 146 2.08 -17.40 8.33
N THR A 147 2.95 -17.98 9.16
CA THR A 147 2.78 -17.94 10.63
C THR A 147 3.24 -16.64 11.27
N ARG A 148 3.97 -15.79 10.53
CA ARG A 148 4.50 -14.53 11.06
C ARG A 148 3.47 -13.43 10.80
N GLU A 149 2.79 -12.97 11.85
CA GLU A 149 1.74 -11.95 11.77
C GLU A 149 2.28 -10.50 11.67
N ASN A 150 3.40 -10.30 10.98
CA ASN A 150 4.17 -9.06 11.04
C ASN A 150 4.04 -8.15 9.80
N LEU A 151 3.34 -8.59 8.76
CA LEU A 151 3.33 -7.91 7.46
C LEU A 151 1.94 -7.88 6.84
N TYR A 152 1.53 -6.69 6.41
CA TYR A 152 0.52 -6.54 5.37
C TYR A 152 1.22 -6.15 4.07
N SER A 153 0.87 -6.81 2.97
CA SER A 153 1.38 -6.41 1.67
C SER A 153 0.44 -6.75 0.54
N VAL A 154 0.48 -5.93 -0.50
CA VAL A 154 -0.12 -6.23 -1.79
C VAL A 154 0.90 -5.95 -2.88
N ASN A 155 1.07 -6.90 -3.78
CA ASN A 155 1.80 -6.72 -5.02
C ASN A 155 0.85 -7.00 -6.19
N ARG A 156 0.51 -5.97 -6.95
CA ARG A 156 -0.39 -6.05 -8.10
C ARG A 156 0.40 -5.95 -9.39
N ASP A 157 0.35 -6.98 -10.23
CA ASP A 157 0.89 -7.01 -11.59
C ASP A 157 2.36 -6.56 -11.75
N PHE A 158 3.15 -6.45 -10.67
CA PHE A 158 4.43 -5.72 -10.66
C PHE A 158 4.33 -4.27 -11.18
N GLU A 159 3.16 -3.64 -11.04
CA GLU A 159 2.95 -2.20 -11.30
C GLU A 159 2.82 -1.41 -10.00
N GLU A 160 2.26 -2.04 -8.95
CA GLU A 160 1.94 -1.38 -7.68
C GLU A 160 2.34 -2.30 -6.53
N VAL A 161 3.05 -1.75 -5.55
CA VAL A 161 3.43 -2.44 -4.33
C VAL A 161 3.02 -1.64 -3.10
N VAL A 162 2.38 -2.30 -2.15
CA VAL A 162 2.00 -1.73 -0.87
C VAL A 162 2.53 -2.63 0.22
N ILE A 163 3.20 -2.04 1.21
CA ILE A 163 3.90 -2.75 2.26
C ILE A 163 3.67 -2.01 3.56
N CYS A 164 3.09 -2.69 4.53
CA CYS A 164 2.91 -2.19 5.87
C CYS A 164 3.45 -3.20 6.87
N VAL A 165 4.24 -2.71 7.81
CA VAL A 165 4.65 -3.51 8.96
C VAL A 165 3.51 -3.49 9.96
N ALA A 166 3.14 -4.68 10.45
CA ALA A 166 2.17 -4.84 11.52
C ALA A 166 2.92 -5.10 12.83
N SER A 167 2.60 -4.32 13.85
CA SER A 167 3.07 -4.55 15.21
C SER A 167 1.89 -4.62 16.16
N GLN A 168 1.97 -5.53 17.12
CA GLN A 168 0.97 -5.60 18.18
C GLN A 168 1.40 -4.71 19.33
N ASN A 169 0.55 -3.75 19.71
CA ASN A 169 0.80 -2.90 20.87
C ASN A 169 0.46 -3.62 22.18
N GLU A 170 0.88 -3.02 23.30
CA GLU A 170 0.63 -3.52 24.67
C GLU A 170 -0.87 -3.76 24.97
N PHE A 171 -1.75 -3.06 24.26
CA PHE A 171 -3.21 -3.19 24.35
C PHE A 171 -3.81 -4.24 23.40
N GLY A 172 -2.98 -5.05 22.73
CA GLY A 172 -3.41 -6.09 21.80
C GLY A 172 -3.94 -5.58 20.45
N ARG A 173 -3.96 -4.26 20.23
CA ARG A 173 -4.34 -3.64 18.95
C ARG A 173 -3.18 -3.74 17.97
N ILE A 174 -3.50 -4.11 16.72
CA ILE A 174 -2.52 -4.13 15.64
C ILE A 174 -2.40 -2.70 15.11
N GLU A 175 -1.24 -2.11 15.32
CA GLU A 175 -0.86 -0.86 14.66
C GLU A 175 -0.07 -1.18 13.40
N ILE A 176 -0.38 -0.46 12.33
CA ILE A 176 0.32 -0.62 11.07
C ILE A 176 0.91 0.69 10.62
N ALA A 177 2.10 0.59 10.03
CA ALA A 177 2.72 1.70 9.34
C ALA A 177 3.34 1.17 8.06
N GLY A 178 3.01 1.82 6.96
CA GLY A 178 3.46 1.37 5.65
C GLY A 178 3.41 2.43 4.59
N MET A 179 3.88 2.02 3.41
CA MET A 179 3.85 2.84 2.21
C MET A 179 3.37 2.01 1.01
N GLY A 180 2.61 2.66 0.15
CA GLY A 180 2.29 2.22 -1.20
C GLY A 180 3.12 2.99 -2.21
N SER A 181 3.50 2.32 -3.29
CA SER A 181 4.27 2.92 -4.37
C SER A 181 3.92 2.29 -5.72
N VAL A 182 3.87 3.13 -6.76
CA VAL A 182 3.78 2.70 -8.18
C VAL A 182 5.09 2.88 -8.95
N LEU A 183 6.14 3.40 -8.28
CA LEU A 183 7.47 3.53 -8.87
C LEU A 183 8.10 2.15 -9.11
N ASP A 184 8.61 1.95 -10.32
CA ASP A 184 9.22 0.69 -10.77
C ASP A 184 10.42 0.29 -9.90
N GLU A 185 11.21 1.25 -9.43
CA GLU A 185 12.35 1.02 -8.54
C GLU A 185 11.91 0.40 -7.21
N HIS A 186 10.83 0.92 -6.61
CA HIS A 186 10.30 0.38 -5.36
C HIS A 186 9.68 -0.99 -5.59
N VAL A 187 8.92 -1.18 -6.67
CA VAL A 187 8.32 -2.48 -7.00
C VAL A 187 9.42 -3.53 -7.18
N LYS A 188 10.50 -3.22 -7.90
CA LYS A 188 11.65 -4.12 -8.09
C LYS A 188 12.41 -4.39 -6.80
N LEU A 189 12.53 -3.40 -5.91
CA LEU A 189 13.20 -3.57 -4.61
C LEU A 189 12.42 -4.53 -3.71
N PHE A 190 11.10 -4.40 -3.67
CA PHE A 190 10.27 -5.15 -2.71
C PHE A 190 9.72 -6.46 -3.24
N ALA A 191 9.53 -6.62 -4.56
CA ALA A 191 9.03 -7.87 -5.13
C ALA A 191 9.82 -9.12 -4.67
N PRO A 192 11.16 -9.12 -4.58
CA PRO A 192 11.93 -10.25 -4.05
C PRO A 192 11.62 -10.55 -2.58
N ILE A 193 11.40 -9.53 -1.76
CA ILE A 193 11.09 -9.68 -0.33
C ILE A 193 9.71 -10.33 -0.16
N LEU A 194 8.74 -9.92 -0.99
CA LEU A 194 7.40 -10.50 -0.96
C LEU A 194 7.41 -11.94 -1.49
N GLU A 195 8.18 -12.22 -2.54
CA GLU A 195 8.32 -13.59 -3.03
C GLU A 195 9.03 -14.50 -2.01
N ASP A 196 10.00 -13.99 -1.27
CA ASP A 196 10.62 -14.73 -0.15
C ASP A 196 9.58 -15.11 0.92
N VAL A 197 8.68 -14.20 1.28
CA VAL A 197 7.55 -14.52 2.17
C VAL A 197 6.67 -15.63 1.60
N TRP A 198 6.37 -15.60 0.30
CA TRP A 198 5.61 -16.66 -0.38
C TRP A 198 6.32 -18.02 -0.32
N ILE A 199 7.64 -18.04 -0.53
CA ILE A 199 8.47 -19.25 -0.49
C ILE A 199 8.53 -19.81 0.93
N GLN A 200 8.64 -18.96 1.95
CA GLN A 200 8.63 -19.36 3.37
C GLN A 200 7.25 -19.85 3.84
N SER A 201 6.18 -19.40 3.19
CA SER A 201 4.81 -19.80 3.53
C SER A 201 4.59 -21.28 3.21
N LYS A 202 4.03 -22.03 4.17
CA LYS A 202 3.76 -23.46 3.99
C LYS A 202 2.58 -23.66 3.05
N LYS A 203 2.77 -24.43 1.99
CA LYS A 203 1.66 -24.90 1.16
C LYS A 203 0.91 -25.97 1.95
N ILE A 204 -0.34 -25.69 2.27
CA ILE A 204 -1.27 -26.70 2.79
C ILE A 204 -1.96 -27.32 1.58
N SER A 205 -2.09 -28.64 1.56
CA SER A 205 -2.80 -29.31 0.48
C SER A 205 -4.31 -29.09 0.61
N ASP A 206 -5.02 -28.96 -0.51
CA ASP A 206 -6.48 -28.76 -0.49
C ASP A 206 -7.20 -29.89 0.25
N SER A 207 -6.64 -31.10 0.20
CA SER A 207 -7.10 -32.26 0.97
C SER A 207 -6.94 -32.10 2.48
N GLU A 208 -5.85 -31.49 2.96
CA GLU A 208 -5.66 -31.19 4.39
C GLU A 208 -6.64 -30.14 4.88
N ILE A 209 -6.94 -29.12 4.06
CA ILE A 209 -7.95 -28.10 4.38
C ILE A 209 -9.34 -28.75 4.47
N MET A 210 -9.70 -29.61 3.53
CA MET A 210 -11.00 -30.27 3.54
C MET A 210 -11.13 -31.28 4.70
N HIS A 211 -10.09 -32.07 4.99
CA HIS A 211 -10.12 -33.03 6.11
C HIS A 211 -10.15 -32.35 7.50
N SER A 212 -9.52 -31.20 7.64
CA SER A 212 -9.56 -30.42 8.89
C SER A 212 -10.93 -29.75 9.10
N ILE A 213 -11.60 -29.33 8.02
CA ILE A 213 -13.01 -28.90 8.07
C ILE A 213 -13.90 -30.08 8.46
N GLU A 214 -13.78 -31.24 7.79
CA GLU A 214 -14.58 -32.43 8.10
C GLU A 214 -14.38 -32.92 9.54
N SER A 215 -13.13 -33.03 10.01
CA SER A 215 -12.83 -33.48 11.39
C SER A 215 -13.28 -32.49 12.46
N SER A 216 -13.29 -31.19 12.17
CA SER A 216 -13.86 -30.17 13.05
C SER A 216 -15.38 -30.25 13.14
N GLN A 217 -16.08 -30.55 12.03
CA GLN A 217 -17.52 -30.80 12.03
C GLN A 217 -17.89 -32.08 12.79
N VAL A 218 -17.08 -33.14 12.69
CA VAL A 218 -17.26 -34.37 13.49
C VAL A 218 -17.06 -34.09 14.99
N SER A 219 -16.13 -33.21 15.35
CA SER A 219 -15.84 -32.84 16.74
C SER A 219 -16.94 -31.96 17.37
N ALA A 220 -17.62 -31.13 16.57
CA ALA A 220 -18.82 -30.38 17.01
C ALA A 220 -20.08 -31.26 17.11
N GLY A 221 -20.04 -32.47 16.56
CA GLY A 221 -21.16 -33.40 16.43
C GLY A 221 -21.06 -34.67 17.27
N ILE A 222 -20.51 -34.63 18.49
CA ILE A 222 -20.64 -35.75 19.46
C ILE A 222 -20.97 -35.20 20.85
N LYS A 223 -22.24 -34.81 21.05
CA LYS A 223 -22.90 -35.03 22.35
C LYS A 223 -23.76 -36.28 22.19
N GLN A 224 -23.18 -37.44 22.48
CA GLN A 224 -23.97 -38.65 22.71
C GLN A 224 -24.96 -38.36 23.84
N PRO A 225 -26.27 -38.68 23.69
CA PRO A 225 -27.17 -38.70 24.83
C PRO A 225 -26.76 -39.86 25.74
N ILE A 226 -26.56 -39.54 27.01
CA ILE A 226 -26.39 -40.53 28.09
C ILE A 226 -27.60 -41.48 28.06
N PRO A 227 -27.43 -42.81 28.05
CA PRO A 227 -28.56 -43.74 28.11
C PRO A 227 -29.19 -43.69 29.51
N GLN A 228 -30.44 -43.25 29.60
CA GLN A 228 -31.25 -43.42 30.81
C GLN A 228 -31.69 -44.88 30.94
N PRO A 229 -31.56 -45.52 32.11
CA PRO A 229 -32.05 -46.87 32.32
C PRO A 229 -33.58 -46.87 32.44
N THR A 230 -34.20 -47.72 31.61
CA THR A 230 -35.62 -48.06 31.62
C THR A 230 -36.00 -48.80 32.89
N TYR A 231 -37.02 -48.33 33.61
CA TYR A 231 -37.76 -49.12 34.58
C TYR A 231 -39.24 -49.17 34.18
N GLU A 232 -39.67 -50.33 33.69
CA GLU A 232 -41.05 -50.84 33.82
C GLU A 232 -41.22 -51.32 35.27
N SER A 233 -42.36 -51.30 35.97
CA SER A 233 -43.76 -50.98 35.73
C SER A 233 -44.42 -50.91 37.12
N SER A 234 -45.57 -50.23 37.29
CA SER A 234 -46.72 -50.74 38.07
C SER A 234 -47.92 -49.79 38.01
N GLN A 235 -49.09 -50.40 38.20
CA GLN A 235 -50.42 -49.98 37.77
C GLN A 235 -51.11 -48.93 38.68
N THR A 236 -52.07 -48.22 38.08
CA THR A 236 -53.18 -47.38 38.60
C THR A 236 -53.85 -47.87 39.91
N PRO A 237 -54.56 -47.02 40.70
CA PRO A 237 -55.69 -46.18 40.22
C PRO A 237 -55.92 -44.78 40.85
N SER A 238 -56.53 -43.93 40.01
CA SER A 238 -57.60 -42.93 40.21
C SER A 238 -57.81 -42.27 41.58
N ILE A 239 -57.77 -40.93 41.64
CA ILE A 239 -58.80 -40.07 42.29
C ILE A 239 -58.91 -38.72 41.54
N LEU A 240 -60.16 -38.32 41.25
CA LEU A 240 -60.65 -37.01 40.79
C LEU A 240 -60.12 -35.83 41.63
N ASN A 241 -59.91 -34.66 41.02
CA ASN A 241 -60.71 -33.47 41.34
C ASN A 241 -60.39 -32.28 40.43
N GLU A 242 -61.48 -31.63 40.00
CA GLU A 242 -61.56 -30.30 39.41
C GLU A 242 -60.82 -29.25 40.26
N LEU A 243 -60.29 -28.20 39.61
CA LEU A 243 -60.72 -26.83 39.87
C LEU A 243 -60.12 -25.85 38.85
N GLU A 244 -61.00 -24.93 38.47
CA GLU A 244 -60.90 -23.87 37.48
C GLU A 244 -59.97 -22.70 37.88
N MET A 245 -59.96 -21.72 36.98
CA MET A 245 -59.63 -20.29 37.12
C MET A 245 -58.22 -19.89 36.68
N GLN A 246 -58.09 -19.34 35.47
CA GLN A 246 -58.22 -17.89 35.20
C GLN A 246 -57.20 -17.05 35.98
N ASN A 247 -56.25 -16.44 35.27
CA ASN A 247 -56.11 -14.97 35.21
C ASN A 247 -54.92 -14.53 34.32
N LYS A 248 -55.24 -14.03 33.12
CA LYS A 248 -54.61 -12.81 32.51
C LYS A 248 -55.16 -11.59 33.29
N PRO A 249 -54.60 -10.35 33.30
CA PRO A 249 -53.93 -9.62 32.20
C PRO A 249 -52.86 -8.58 32.74
N PRO A 250 -52.60 -7.38 32.16
CA PRO A 250 -52.43 -6.91 30.77
C PRO A 250 -51.10 -6.12 30.50
N LEU A 251 -50.91 -5.77 29.22
CA LEU A 251 -50.06 -4.67 28.72
C LEU A 251 -50.61 -3.27 29.08
N THR A 252 -49.70 -2.31 29.27
CA THR A 252 -49.89 -0.85 29.05
C THR A 252 -48.51 -0.26 28.75
N SER A 253 -48.14 0.04 27.50
CA SER A 253 -48.26 1.33 26.79
C SER A 253 -48.09 2.60 27.64
N VAL A 254 -46.97 3.33 27.45
CA VAL A 254 -46.93 4.80 27.56
C VAL A 254 -45.99 5.35 26.48
N LYS A 255 -46.47 6.41 25.81
CA LYS A 255 -45.89 7.18 24.71
C LYS A 255 -45.00 8.34 25.22
N ASN A 256 -44.07 8.74 24.35
CA ASN A 256 -43.55 10.10 24.06
C ASN A 256 -42.90 10.93 25.17
N ASP A 257 -41.70 11.45 24.91
CA ASP A 257 -41.56 12.87 24.54
C ASP A 257 -40.18 13.25 23.97
N VAL A 258 -40.25 14.27 23.12
CA VAL A 258 -39.24 14.93 22.29
C VAL A 258 -38.46 15.97 23.09
N VAL A 259 -37.13 16.10 22.93
CA VAL A 259 -36.42 17.40 23.00
C VAL A 259 -35.18 17.39 22.07
N ASN A 260 -35.12 18.38 21.19
CA ASN A 260 -34.04 18.78 20.29
C ASN A 260 -32.96 19.64 21.00
N THR A 261 -31.92 20.03 20.23
CA THR A 261 -30.86 21.06 20.48
C THR A 261 -29.64 20.51 21.26
N VAL A 262 -28.37 20.64 20.82
CA VAL A 262 -27.66 21.86 20.39
C VAL A 262 -26.50 21.53 19.43
N GLU A 263 -26.43 22.26 18.31
CA GLU A 263 -25.20 22.52 17.55
C GLU A 263 -24.34 23.52 18.32
N GLU A 264 -23.04 23.28 18.50
CA GLU A 264 -22.11 24.37 18.74
C GLU A 264 -20.77 24.12 18.04
N LYS A 265 -20.43 25.09 17.19
CA LYS A 265 -19.18 25.23 16.46
C LYS A 265 -18.04 25.58 17.41
N LEU A 266 -16.87 25.00 17.16
CA LEU A 266 -15.58 25.69 17.21
C LEU A 266 -14.58 25.00 16.28
#